data_AF-A0AAE0CG10-F1
#
_entry.id   AF-A0AAE0CG10-F1
#
_cell.length_a   1.000
_cell.length_b   1.000
_cell.length_c   1.000
_cell.angle_alpha   90.00
_cell.angle_beta   90.00
_cell.angle_gamma   90.00
#
_symmetry.space_group_name_H-M   'P 1'
#
loop_
_entity.id
_entity.type
_entity.pdbx_description
1 polymer ?
#
loop_
_entity_poly.entity_id
_entity_poly.type
_entity_poly.pdbx_seq_one_letter_code
_entity_poly.pdbx_strand_id
1 'polypeptide(L)'
;MEPQNHWNFAYGANINRWKLEKRRGIKPVESVPGKLKEWQLSFNHRGGMGTLDQGTGSTVHGVCHLLAPSDYATLCRMEEGYSEVEVVVEAYDGRAITATIFCSLPDRRTTDGIPPLRYLKLLQEGAREWDLDQGYRVWLDSLPSIPDNVCRNYARGSCKFGGRCRYLHASPAAGASSNSQPLGTASRNERRQGGRHGEGASQGGLGPPPGLHPAGPQEANALTCATLSITGSKRHSRVQHGALAGVASSSKAGGSVTHAEGIVETGSVEWRLVYWPGFPGRGEFIRLMFEETATPFQDDRSAASVKSMTMSGRTAPSGYPCLASPVLQNLRTGFSMGQTMAIMRYLAKNLDGGRLLPKTDVDQAHADMIVCGVADLVEEGHAAWHPVDSMRSAAFNRGPQQDAQIKLYASRRVPKWLAFLESALQANPAGEGYFFGNQLSYVDLCVFHLLNGLAHQLPQDFQAARVPKLKALRERVASRPRISSYMDSPRCQAFTGTGPIF
;
A
#
# COMPACT_ATOMS: atom_id res chain seq x y z
N MET A 1 -31.52 -2.15 -6.76
CA MET A 1 -31.35 -3.60 -6.58
C MET A 1 -31.06 -3.83 -5.11
N GLU A 2 -31.82 -4.70 -4.45
CA GLU A 2 -31.48 -5.09 -3.09
C GLU A 2 -30.12 -5.82 -3.09
N PRO A 3 -29.27 -5.62 -2.08
CA PRO A 3 -27.98 -6.28 -2.00
C PRO A 3 -28.17 -7.79 -1.86
N GLN A 4 -27.56 -8.55 -2.78
CA GLN A 4 -27.70 -10.01 -2.84
C GLN A 4 -26.87 -10.71 -1.75
N ASN A 5 -27.35 -11.86 -1.28
CA ASN A 5 -26.60 -12.69 -0.34
C ASN A 5 -25.34 -13.26 -1.00
N HIS A 6 -24.31 -13.51 -0.21
CA HIS A 6 -22.99 -13.95 -0.68
C HIS A 6 -22.62 -15.32 -0.11
N TRP A 7 -22.21 -16.24 -0.97
CA TRP A 7 -21.66 -17.52 -0.55
C TRP A 7 -20.19 -17.39 -0.17
N ASN A 8 -19.83 -17.83 1.04
CA ASN A 8 -18.44 -18.00 1.49
C ASN A 8 -18.15 -19.48 1.75
N PHE A 9 -17.06 -20.01 1.20
CA PHE A 9 -16.60 -21.35 1.54
C PHE A 9 -15.59 -21.28 2.69
N ALA A 10 -16.06 -21.62 3.88
CA ALA A 10 -15.23 -21.71 5.07
C ALA A 10 -14.46 -23.04 5.08
N TYR A 11 -13.15 -22.97 5.30
CA TYR A 11 -12.26 -24.12 5.43
C TYR A 11 -11.40 -24.06 6.71
N GLY A 12 -11.34 -22.88 7.36
CA GLY A 12 -10.63 -22.65 8.63
C GLY A 12 -11.58 -22.62 9.82
N ALA A 13 -11.29 -21.80 10.84
CA ALA A 13 -12.08 -21.76 12.07
C ALA A 13 -13.56 -21.35 11.90
N ASN A 14 -13.98 -20.84 10.74
CA ASN A 14 -15.37 -20.48 10.47
C ASN A 14 -16.28 -21.68 10.21
N ILE A 15 -15.71 -22.88 9.98
CA ILE A 15 -16.52 -24.11 9.92
C ILE A 15 -17.11 -24.49 11.29
N ASN A 16 -16.58 -23.96 12.39
CA ASN A 16 -17.12 -24.17 13.73
C ASN A 16 -18.27 -23.19 14.01
N ARG A 17 -19.47 -23.71 14.27
CA ARG A 17 -20.68 -22.87 14.40
C ARG A 17 -20.61 -21.93 15.61
N TRP A 18 -20.09 -22.38 16.75
CA TRP A 18 -19.88 -21.52 17.91
C TRP A 18 -18.95 -20.34 17.59
N LYS A 19 -17.85 -20.59 16.87
CA LYS A 19 -16.91 -19.54 16.48
C LYS A 19 -17.56 -18.53 15.52
N LEU A 20 -18.34 -19.00 14.55
CA LEU A 20 -18.99 -18.15 13.56
C LEU A 20 -20.13 -17.33 14.19
N GLU A 21 -21.08 -17.99 14.84
CA GLU A 21 -22.29 -17.34 15.34
C GLU A 21 -22.08 -16.61 16.65
N LYS A 22 -21.46 -17.26 17.65
CA LYS A 22 -21.39 -16.70 19.01
C LYS A 22 -20.22 -15.74 19.19
N ARG A 23 -19.08 -16.01 18.54
CA ARG A 23 -17.87 -15.18 18.70
C ARG A 23 -17.74 -14.09 17.64
N ARG A 24 -18.22 -14.30 16.42
CA ARG A 24 -18.16 -13.30 15.34
C ARG A 24 -19.49 -12.61 15.07
N GLY A 25 -20.60 -13.15 15.59
CA GLY A 25 -21.93 -12.55 15.40
C GLY A 25 -22.49 -12.73 13.99
N ILE A 26 -21.92 -13.63 13.20
CA ILE A 26 -22.33 -13.91 11.81
C ILE A 26 -23.32 -15.06 11.82
N LYS A 27 -24.51 -14.86 11.25
CA LYS A 27 -25.55 -15.88 11.16
C LYS A 27 -25.85 -16.19 9.71
N PRO A 28 -25.31 -17.29 9.16
CA PRO A 28 -25.62 -17.69 7.80
C PRO A 28 -27.13 -17.87 7.59
N VAL A 29 -27.62 -17.40 6.45
CA VAL A 29 -28.96 -17.66 5.95
C VAL A 29 -29.12 -19.15 5.64
N GLU A 30 -28.07 -19.75 5.08
CA GLU A 30 -27.98 -21.15 4.72
C GLU A 30 -26.55 -21.64 4.95
N SER A 31 -26.36 -22.93 5.24
CA SER A 31 -25.03 -23.53 5.36
C SER A 31 -25.04 -24.97 4.90
N VAL A 32 -24.13 -25.32 3.99
CA VAL A 32 -24.04 -26.67 3.39
C VAL A 32 -22.59 -27.12 3.29
N PRO A 33 -22.26 -28.34 3.77
CA PRO A 33 -20.92 -28.89 3.64
C PRO A 33 -20.58 -29.19 2.18
N GLY A 34 -19.30 -29.06 1.81
CA GLY A 34 -18.86 -29.25 0.44
C GLY A 34 -17.37 -29.54 0.33
N LYS A 35 -16.94 -29.85 -0.88
CA LYS A 35 -15.54 -30.09 -1.22
C LYS A 35 -15.09 -29.19 -2.36
N LEU A 36 -13.84 -28.74 -2.26
CA LEU A 36 -13.17 -27.90 -3.23
C LEU A 36 -11.96 -28.68 -3.78
N LYS A 37 -12.02 -29.05 -5.06
CA LYS A 37 -10.99 -29.82 -5.76
C LYS A 37 -9.86 -28.93 -6.23
N GLU A 38 -8.66 -29.48 -6.34
CA GLU A 38 -7.43 -28.79 -6.80
C GLU A 38 -6.95 -27.69 -5.86
N TRP A 39 -7.32 -27.78 -4.58
CA TRP A 39 -6.86 -26.91 -3.51
C TRP A 39 -6.36 -27.75 -2.34
N GLN A 40 -5.43 -27.18 -1.58
CA GLN A 40 -4.85 -27.76 -0.39
C GLN A 40 -4.94 -26.79 0.79
N LEU A 41 -5.32 -27.30 1.96
CA LEU A 41 -5.26 -26.55 3.20
C LEU A 41 -3.83 -26.57 3.77
N SER A 42 -3.24 -25.39 3.90
CA SER A 42 -1.92 -25.15 4.49
C SER A 42 -2.06 -24.26 5.73
N PHE A 43 -1.21 -24.43 6.74
CA PHE A 43 -1.21 -23.55 7.93
C PHE A 43 -0.13 -22.48 7.88
N ASN A 44 0.22 -22.05 6.67
CA ASN A 44 1.31 -21.13 6.41
C ASN A 44 0.89 -19.66 6.52
N HIS A 45 -0.30 -19.32 7.03
CA HIS A 45 -0.64 -17.93 7.37
C HIS A 45 0.01 -17.51 8.69
N ARG A 46 0.41 -16.24 8.80
CA ARG A 46 0.97 -15.62 10.01
C ARG A 46 0.13 -15.97 11.23
N GLY A 47 0.71 -16.74 12.12
CA GLY A 47 -0.04 -17.24 13.29
C GLY A 47 -0.21 -18.75 13.29
N GLY A 48 0.16 -19.46 12.23
CA GLY A 48 -0.17 -20.87 12.03
C GLY A 48 -1.63 -21.04 11.62
N MET A 49 -2.20 -20.05 10.94
CA MET A 49 -3.61 -20.08 10.55
C MET A 49 -3.76 -20.74 9.18
N GLY A 50 -4.93 -21.33 8.93
CA GLY A 50 -5.22 -22.00 7.68
C GLY A 50 -5.30 -21.04 6.50
N THR A 51 -4.83 -21.48 5.35
CA THR A 51 -4.99 -20.85 4.04
C THR A 51 -5.08 -21.89 2.95
N LEU A 52 -5.63 -21.54 1.80
CA LEU A 52 -5.67 -22.42 0.65
C LEU A 52 -4.58 -22.10 -0.37
N ASP A 53 -3.98 -23.16 -0.89
CA ASP A 53 -3.00 -23.17 -1.98
C ASP A 53 -3.55 -24.00 -3.15
N GLN A 54 -3.36 -23.54 -4.38
CA GLN A 54 -3.71 -24.35 -5.55
C GLN A 54 -2.77 -25.54 -5.65
N GLY A 55 -3.33 -26.73 -5.84
CA GLY A 55 -2.56 -27.97 -5.89
C GLY A 55 -3.33 -29.06 -6.59
N THR A 56 -2.77 -29.58 -7.68
CA THR A 56 -3.35 -30.69 -8.45
C THR A 56 -3.51 -31.94 -7.60
N GLY A 57 -4.69 -32.57 -7.65
CA GLY A 57 -4.97 -33.82 -6.94
C GLY A 57 -5.28 -33.70 -5.44
N SER A 58 -5.24 -32.49 -4.86
CA SER A 58 -5.68 -32.23 -3.48
C SER A 58 -7.14 -31.81 -3.43
N THR A 59 -7.84 -32.11 -2.33
CA THR A 59 -9.22 -31.69 -2.09
C THR A 59 -9.37 -31.17 -0.66
N VAL A 60 -10.02 -30.02 -0.50
CA VAL A 60 -10.36 -29.45 0.81
C VAL A 60 -11.84 -29.60 1.08
N HIS A 61 -12.17 -30.08 2.27
CA HIS A 61 -13.56 -30.14 2.74
C HIS A 61 -13.84 -29.01 3.72
N GLY A 62 -15.02 -28.42 3.60
CA GLY A 62 -15.41 -27.23 4.33
C GLY A 62 -16.93 -27.00 4.26
N VAL A 63 -17.36 -25.77 4.52
CA VAL A 63 -18.78 -25.41 4.59
C VAL A 63 -19.03 -24.14 3.78
N CYS A 64 -19.96 -24.21 2.83
CA CYS A 64 -20.52 -23.05 2.16
C CYS A 64 -21.53 -22.37 3.09
N HIS A 65 -21.28 -21.12 3.48
CA HIS A 65 -22.23 -20.29 4.24
C HIS A 65 -22.81 -19.22 3.32
N LEU A 66 -24.13 -19.18 3.16
CA LEU A 66 -24.82 -18.07 2.49
C LEU A 66 -25.02 -16.95 3.51
N LEU A 67 -24.37 -15.82 3.29
CA LEU A 67 -24.35 -14.71 4.23
C LEU A 67 -25.19 -13.54 3.72
N ALA A 68 -25.94 -12.91 4.62
CA ALA A 68 -26.53 -11.62 4.34
C ALA A 68 -25.43 -10.57 4.07
N PRO A 69 -25.70 -9.51 3.29
CA PRO A 69 -24.70 -8.50 2.95
C PRO A 69 -23.96 -7.89 4.17
N SER A 70 -24.67 -7.63 5.27
CA SER A 70 -24.09 -7.11 6.52
C SER A 70 -23.13 -8.08 7.19
N ASP A 71 -23.43 -9.37 7.11
CA ASP A 71 -22.68 -10.44 7.73
C ASP A 71 -21.46 -10.81 6.88
N TYR A 72 -21.61 -10.78 5.55
CA TYR A 72 -20.48 -10.89 4.62
C TYR A 72 -19.50 -9.72 4.82
N ALA A 73 -20.00 -8.48 4.91
CA ALA A 73 -19.17 -7.32 5.21
C ALA A 73 -18.45 -7.44 6.57
N THR A 74 -19.12 -8.02 7.58
CA THR A 74 -18.51 -8.32 8.88
C THR A 74 -17.40 -9.35 8.76
N LEU A 75 -17.61 -10.41 7.98
CA LEU A 75 -16.59 -11.41 7.69
C LEU A 75 -15.38 -10.79 6.99
N CYS A 76 -15.58 -10.01 5.92
CA CYS A 76 -14.51 -9.35 5.17
C CYS A 76 -13.66 -8.41 6.03
N ARG A 77 -14.22 -7.76 7.05
CA ARG A 77 -13.46 -6.95 8.01
C ARG A 77 -12.56 -7.78 8.93
N MET A 78 -12.94 -9.03 9.22
CA MET A 78 -12.20 -9.93 10.11
C MET A 78 -11.09 -10.71 9.39
N GLU A 79 -11.21 -10.92 8.10
CA GLU A 79 -10.23 -11.64 7.27
C GLU A 79 -9.13 -10.71 6.72
N GLU A 80 -8.74 -9.69 7.51
CA GLU A 80 -7.63 -8.79 7.19
C GLU A 80 -6.32 -9.59 7.04
N GLY A 81 -5.73 -9.56 5.83
CA GLY A 81 -4.54 -10.35 5.50
C GLY A 81 -4.79 -11.52 4.55
N TYR A 82 -6.02 -11.67 4.06
CA TYR A 82 -6.39 -12.61 3.00
C TYR A 82 -6.91 -11.86 1.76
N SER A 83 -6.69 -12.43 0.57
CA SER A 83 -7.33 -12.07 -0.71
C SER A 83 -8.55 -12.95 -0.95
N GLU A 84 -9.62 -12.35 -1.46
CA GLU A 84 -10.82 -13.06 -1.90
C GLU A 84 -10.57 -13.74 -3.26
N VAL A 85 -10.90 -15.02 -3.37
CA VAL A 85 -10.85 -15.79 -4.62
C VAL A 85 -12.20 -16.47 -4.80
N GLU A 86 -12.82 -16.27 -5.96
CA GLU A 86 -14.05 -16.97 -6.33
C GLU A 86 -13.73 -18.39 -6.80
N VAL A 87 -14.45 -19.36 -6.26
CA VAL A 87 -14.30 -20.78 -6.59
C VAL A 87 -15.66 -21.45 -6.74
N VAL A 88 -15.69 -22.58 -7.45
CA VAL A 88 -16.86 -23.44 -7.54
C VAL A 88 -16.68 -24.62 -6.59
N VAL A 89 -17.57 -24.74 -5.61
CA VAL A 89 -17.56 -25.81 -4.61
C VAL A 89 -18.59 -26.87 -4.99
N GLU A 90 -18.20 -28.15 -4.88
CA GLU A 90 -19.12 -29.27 -5.00
C GLU A 90 -19.73 -29.55 -3.62
N ALA A 91 -20.95 -29.06 -3.39
CA ALA A 91 -21.69 -29.29 -2.16
C ALA A 91 -22.09 -30.75 -2.03
N TYR A 92 -22.17 -31.25 -0.80
CA TYR A 92 -22.50 -32.66 -0.53
C TYR A 92 -23.92 -33.03 -0.91
N ASP A 93 -24.81 -32.05 -1.02
CA ASP A 93 -26.18 -32.22 -1.52
C ASP A 93 -26.26 -32.27 -3.05
N GLY A 94 -25.11 -32.22 -3.75
CA GLY A 94 -25.00 -32.32 -5.21
C GLY A 94 -25.01 -30.97 -5.94
N ARG A 95 -25.17 -29.84 -5.25
CA ARG A 95 -25.11 -28.51 -5.89
C ARG A 95 -23.68 -28.11 -6.23
N ALA A 96 -23.52 -27.36 -7.32
CA ALA A 96 -22.33 -26.57 -7.58
C ALA A 96 -22.58 -25.14 -7.08
N ILE A 97 -21.82 -24.69 -6.08
CA ILE A 97 -21.98 -23.39 -5.44
C ILE A 97 -20.78 -22.51 -5.77
N THR A 98 -21.00 -21.40 -6.47
CA THR A 98 -19.99 -20.35 -6.61
C THR A 98 -19.87 -19.61 -5.28
N ALA A 99 -18.70 -19.66 -4.67
CA ALA A 99 -18.43 -19.12 -3.35
C ALA A 99 -17.06 -18.43 -3.27
N THR A 100 -16.92 -17.47 -2.36
CA THR A 100 -15.64 -16.82 -2.08
C THR A 100 -14.86 -17.62 -1.03
N ILE A 101 -13.59 -17.88 -1.30
CA ILE A 101 -12.59 -18.28 -0.30
C ILE A 101 -11.65 -17.12 0.03
N PHE A 102 -11.08 -17.13 1.22
CA PHE A 102 -10.06 -16.18 1.65
C PHE A 102 -8.68 -16.86 1.59
N CYS A 103 -7.77 -16.44 0.71
CA CYS A 103 -6.40 -16.98 0.62
C CYS A 103 -5.39 -15.99 1.19
N SER A 104 -4.38 -16.46 1.91
CA SER A 104 -3.39 -15.55 2.55
C SER A 104 -2.66 -14.71 1.52
N LEU A 105 -2.56 -13.41 1.81
CA LEU A 105 -1.72 -12.52 1.03
C LEU A 105 -0.25 -12.98 1.12
N PRO A 106 0.57 -12.78 0.06
CA PRO A 106 1.96 -13.23 0.04
C PRO A 106 2.80 -12.76 1.25
N ASP A 107 2.59 -11.53 1.74
CA ASP A 107 3.30 -10.95 2.90
C ASP A 107 2.84 -11.50 4.26
N ARG A 108 1.69 -12.20 4.27
CA ARG A 108 1.14 -12.88 5.45
C ARG A 108 1.48 -14.35 5.48
N ARG A 109 2.09 -14.89 4.44
CA ARG A 109 2.57 -16.27 4.40
C ARG A 109 3.89 -16.42 5.15
N THR A 110 4.06 -17.55 5.82
CA THR A 110 5.23 -17.91 6.65
C THR A 110 5.66 -19.33 6.34
N THR A 111 6.94 -19.63 6.50
CA THR A 111 7.47 -20.99 6.31
C THR A 111 7.03 -21.99 7.39
N ASP A 112 6.60 -21.50 8.56
CA ASP A 112 6.18 -22.34 9.68
C ASP A 112 4.70 -22.70 9.58
N GLY A 113 4.42 -23.90 9.05
CA GLY A 113 3.06 -24.39 8.78
C GLY A 113 2.41 -25.22 9.89
N ILE A 114 2.65 -24.92 11.18
CA ILE A 114 2.06 -25.68 12.30
C ILE A 114 1.00 -24.83 13.04
N PRO A 115 -0.26 -25.29 13.10
CA PRO A 115 -1.32 -24.54 13.76
C PRO A 115 -1.24 -24.55 15.30
N PRO A 116 -1.76 -23.50 15.97
CA PRO A 116 -2.02 -23.55 17.41
C PRO A 116 -3.05 -24.62 17.74
N LEU A 117 -2.89 -25.29 18.88
CA LEU A 117 -3.83 -26.32 19.34
C LEU A 117 -5.26 -25.77 19.45
N ARG A 118 -5.47 -24.57 20.03
CA ARG A 118 -6.80 -23.94 20.07
C ARG A 118 -7.43 -23.73 18.69
N TYR A 119 -6.60 -23.48 17.67
CA TYR A 119 -7.10 -23.20 16.33
C TYR A 119 -7.45 -24.50 15.63
N LEU A 120 -6.56 -25.50 15.69
CA LEU A 120 -6.79 -26.82 15.11
C LEU A 120 -8.04 -27.48 15.71
N LYS A 121 -8.27 -27.34 17.03
CA LYS A 121 -9.50 -27.84 17.68
C LYS A 121 -10.78 -27.27 17.06
N LEU A 122 -10.81 -25.99 16.69
CA LEU A 122 -11.98 -25.41 16.02
C LEU A 122 -12.25 -26.09 14.68
N LEU A 123 -11.20 -26.40 13.91
CA LEU A 123 -11.35 -27.10 12.64
C LEU A 123 -11.84 -28.54 12.87
N GLN A 124 -11.25 -29.26 13.82
CA GLN A 124 -11.63 -30.64 14.14
C GLN A 124 -13.07 -30.75 14.67
N GLU A 125 -13.48 -29.85 15.57
CA GLU A 125 -14.85 -29.80 16.11
C GLU A 125 -15.85 -29.45 15.02
N GLY A 126 -15.58 -28.40 14.21
CA GLY A 126 -16.48 -28.02 13.13
C GLY A 126 -16.56 -29.09 12.03
N ALA A 127 -15.46 -29.77 11.71
CA ALA A 127 -15.48 -30.87 10.75
C ALA A 127 -16.35 -32.05 11.22
N ARG A 128 -16.41 -32.32 12.53
CA ARG A 128 -17.33 -33.32 13.10
C ARG A 128 -18.77 -32.81 13.14
N GLU A 129 -18.97 -31.54 13.49
CA GLU A 129 -20.31 -30.90 13.55
C GLU A 129 -21.04 -30.97 12.21
N TRP A 130 -20.32 -30.77 11.10
CA TRP A 130 -20.87 -30.80 9.75
C TRP A 130 -20.75 -32.16 9.04
N ASP A 131 -20.31 -33.19 9.76
CA ASP A 131 -20.02 -34.53 9.24
C ASP A 131 -19.24 -34.49 7.91
N LEU A 132 -18.13 -33.73 7.90
CA LEU A 132 -17.25 -33.67 6.74
C LEU A 132 -16.65 -35.05 6.44
N ASP A 133 -16.02 -35.17 5.26
CA ASP A 133 -15.51 -36.44 4.75
C ASP A 133 -14.67 -37.18 5.82
N GLN A 134 -14.88 -38.49 5.93
CA GLN A 134 -14.26 -39.29 6.97
C GLN A 134 -12.73 -39.28 6.85
N GLY A 135 -12.19 -39.40 5.64
CA GLY A 135 -10.75 -39.32 5.39
C GLY A 135 -10.19 -37.95 5.75
N TYR A 136 -10.92 -36.88 5.41
CA TYR A 136 -10.52 -35.51 5.76
C TYR A 136 -10.50 -35.26 7.29
N ARG A 137 -11.48 -35.80 8.02
CA ARG A 137 -11.51 -35.71 9.50
C ARG A 137 -10.34 -36.46 10.13
N VAL A 138 -10.06 -37.68 9.67
CA VAL A 138 -8.91 -38.47 10.14
C VAL A 138 -7.60 -37.72 9.86
N TRP A 139 -7.47 -37.11 8.68
CA TRP A 139 -6.32 -36.27 8.34
C TRP A 139 -6.19 -35.07 9.29
N LEU A 140 -7.26 -34.30 9.53
CA LEU A 140 -7.24 -33.16 10.48
C LEU A 140 -6.85 -33.58 11.90
N ASP A 141 -7.27 -34.76 12.34
CA ASP A 141 -6.93 -35.31 13.66
C ASP A 141 -5.46 -35.74 13.77
N SER A 142 -4.82 -36.07 12.64
CA SER A 142 -3.41 -36.45 12.58
C SER A 142 -2.43 -35.27 12.56
N LEU A 143 -2.91 -34.05 12.34
CA LEU A 143 -2.05 -32.88 12.16
C LEU A 143 -1.29 -32.49 13.44
N PRO A 144 0.00 -32.13 13.36
CA PRO A 144 0.74 -31.60 14.50
C PRO A 144 0.20 -30.23 14.91
N SER A 145 0.34 -29.87 16.19
CA SER A 145 -0.05 -28.55 16.70
C SER A 145 0.86 -28.05 17.82
N ILE A 146 0.86 -26.74 18.03
CA ILE A 146 1.64 -26.08 19.08
C ILE A 146 0.73 -25.76 20.28
N PRO A 147 1.07 -26.17 21.52
CA PRO A 147 0.32 -25.79 22.72
C PRO A 147 0.25 -24.28 22.92
N ASP A 148 -0.89 -23.78 23.39
CA ASP A 148 -1.17 -22.33 23.49
C ASP A 148 -0.29 -21.57 24.48
N ASN A 149 0.34 -22.28 25.41
CA ASN A 149 1.21 -21.71 26.41
C ASN A 149 2.68 -21.63 25.98
N VAL A 150 3.09 -22.10 24.80
CA VAL A 150 4.51 -22.10 24.39
C VAL A 150 4.89 -20.86 23.56
N CYS A 151 6.05 -20.26 23.89
CA CYS A 151 6.54 -19.06 23.23
C CYS A 151 7.16 -19.36 21.87
N ARG A 152 6.55 -18.88 20.79
CA ARG A 152 7.09 -19.07 19.42
C ARG A 152 8.41 -18.36 19.17
N ASN A 153 8.60 -17.17 19.72
CA ASN A 153 9.87 -16.47 19.53
C ASN A 153 10.99 -17.22 20.24
N TYR A 154 10.69 -17.94 21.33
CA TYR A 154 11.69 -18.74 22.03
C TYR A 154 12.00 -20.04 21.30
N ALA A 155 10.98 -20.74 20.81
CA ALA A 155 11.15 -21.90 19.93
C ALA A 155 11.98 -21.55 18.67
N ARG A 156 11.99 -20.26 18.26
CA ARG A 156 12.79 -19.69 17.16
C ARG A 156 14.11 -19.05 17.61
N GLY A 157 14.54 -19.22 18.85
CA GLY A 157 15.79 -18.62 19.39
C GLY A 157 15.82 -17.07 19.44
N SER A 158 14.68 -16.40 19.22
CA SER A 158 14.56 -14.94 19.02
C SER A 158 13.66 -14.26 20.06
N CYS A 159 13.37 -14.91 21.19
CA CYS A 159 12.54 -14.29 22.23
C CYS A 159 13.28 -13.18 22.96
N LYS A 160 12.97 -11.93 22.60
CA LYS A 160 13.46 -10.71 23.26
C LYS A 160 13.06 -10.54 24.73
N PHE A 161 12.16 -11.39 25.24
CA PHE A 161 11.63 -11.27 26.60
C PHE A 161 12.29 -12.22 27.62
N GLY A 162 13.11 -13.18 27.16
CA GLY A 162 13.83 -14.11 28.05
C GLY A 162 12.94 -14.73 29.13
N GLY A 163 13.41 -14.78 30.37
CA GLY A 163 12.64 -15.29 31.52
C GLY A 163 11.40 -14.46 31.92
N ARG A 164 11.17 -13.30 31.30
CA ARG A 164 9.97 -12.46 31.52
C ARG A 164 8.89 -12.69 30.46
N CYS A 165 9.05 -13.70 29.60
CA CYS A 165 8.04 -14.00 28.61
C CYS A 165 6.79 -14.58 29.27
N ARG A 166 5.61 -14.05 28.89
CA ARG A 166 4.31 -14.56 29.33
C ARG A 166 4.04 -16.00 28.84
N TYR A 167 4.77 -16.47 27.84
CA TYR A 167 4.62 -17.80 27.26
C TYR A 167 5.80 -18.69 27.67
N LEU A 168 5.53 -19.96 27.93
CA LEU A 168 6.45 -21.01 28.34
C LEU A 168 7.57 -21.20 27.31
N HIS A 169 8.81 -21.15 27.81
CA HIS A 169 10.02 -21.38 27.03
C HIS A 169 10.43 -22.86 27.15
N ALA A 170 9.68 -23.75 26.50
CA ALA A 170 10.02 -25.17 26.44
C ALA A 170 10.49 -25.55 25.04
N SER A 171 11.46 -26.46 24.96
CA SER A 171 11.94 -27.03 23.69
C SER A 171 10.92 -28.05 23.16
N PRO A 172 10.63 -28.10 21.84
CA PRO A 172 9.67 -29.06 21.33
C PRO A 172 10.28 -30.47 21.24
N ALA A 173 9.65 -31.38 21.99
CA ALA A 173 9.60 -32.85 21.90
C ALA A 173 10.47 -33.70 22.84
N ALA A 174 9.80 -34.34 23.81
CA ALA A 174 9.85 -35.79 24.02
C ALA A 174 8.55 -36.23 24.70
N GLY A 175 7.78 -37.09 24.04
CA GLY A 175 6.65 -37.77 24.66
C GLY A 175 7.11 -38.88 25.60
N ALA A 176 6.23 -39.20 26.56
CA ALA A 176 6.20 -40.41 27.39
C ALA A 176 7.37 -40.66 28.37
N SER A 177 7.13 -40.44 29.66
CA SER A 177 7.20 -41.52 30.67
C SER A 177 6.70 -41.07 32.06
N SER A 178 5.91 -41.95 32.64
CA SER A 178 5.39 -42.10 33.99
C SER A 178 6.17 -41.57 35.21
N ASN A 179 5.37 -41.26 36.24
CA ASN A 179 5.48 -41.66 37.66
C ASN A 179 5.81 -40.62 38.75
N SER A 180 4.83 -40.51 39.66
CA SER A 180 4.90 -40.43 41.14
C SER A 180 5.74 -39.33 41.83
N GLN A 181 5.02 -38.49 42.59
CA GLN A 181 5.46 -37.81 43.84
C GLN A 181 6.07 -38.79 44.88
N PRO A 182 6.63 -38.37 46.07
CA PRO A 182 6.64 -37.04 46.72
C PRO A 182 7.96 -36.62 47.47
N LEU A 183 7.89 -35.46 48.15
CA LEU A 183 8.55 -35.04 49.42
C LEU A 183 9.89 -34.25 49.44
N GLY A 184 9.85 -33.17 50.24
CA GLY A 184 10.96 -32.55 50.99
C GLY A 184 11.64 -31.37 50.29
N THR A 185 11.94 -30.21 50.88
CA THR A 185 11.87 -29.70 52.25
C THR A 185 11.98 -28.18 52.16
N ALA A 186 11.13 -27.44 52.89
CA ALA A 186 11.32 -26.03 53.15
C ALA A 186 12.41 -25.83 54.21
N SER A 187 13.26 -24.81 54.05
CA SER A 187 14.00 -24.22 55.17
C SER A 187 14.15 -22.71 55.00
N ARG A 188 13.57 -22.02 55.99
CA ARG A 188 13.97 -20.74 56.60
C ARG A 188 14.33 -19.55 55.71
N ASN A 189 13.52 -18.49 55.85
CA ASN A 189 14.00 -17.43 56.74
C ASN A 189 12.85 -16.74 57.49
N GLU A 190 13.03 -16.69 58.81
CA GLU A 190 12.17 -16.04 59.80
C GLU A 190 12.50 -14.54 59.90
N ARG A 191 11.45 -13.76 60.18
CA ARG A 191 11.34 -12.69 61.21
C ARG A 191 10.53 -11.52 60.64
N ARG A 192 9.25 -11.40 61.03
CA ARG A 192 8.71 -10.87 62.29
C ARG A 192 8.71 -9.35 62.33
N GLN A 193 7.51 -8.79 62.19
CA GLN A 193 6.85 -7.76 63.02
C GLN A 193 5.53 -7.45 62.29
N GLY A 194 4.31 -7.49 62.85
CA GLY A 194 3.74 -7.81 64.14
C GLY A 194 2.21 -7.67 63.96
N GLY A 195 1.41 -8.57 64.56
CA GLY A 195 -0.07 -8.49 64.59
C GLY A 195 -0.55 -7.27 65.37
N ARG A 196 -1.83 -6.87 65.35
CA ARG A 196 -3.08 -7.63 65.59
C ARG A 196 -4.25 -6.80 65.01
N HIS A 197 -5.17 -7.42 64.27
CA HIS A 197 -6.51 -7.90 64.67
C HIS A 197 -7.48 -6.87 65.25
N GLY A 198 -8.62 -6.75 64.57
CA GLY A 198 -9.89 -6.22 65.07
C GLY A 198 -10.99 -6.52 64.06
N GLU A 199 -11.78 -7.57 64.33
CA GLU A 199 -12.99 -7.93 63.59
C GLU A 199 -14.08 -6.86 63.75
N GLY A 200 -14.97 -6.76 62.76
CA GLY A 200 -16.18 -5.95 62.85
C GLY A 200 -17.06 -6.16 61.61
N ALA A 201 -18.08 -7.00 61.77
CA ALA A 201 -19.11 -7.28 60.79
C ALA A 201 -20.20 -6.20 60.75
N SER A 202 -21.16 -6.40 59.82
CA SER A 202 -22.43 -5.69 59.59
C SER A 202 -22.33 -4.43 58.71
N GLN A 203 -23.31 -4.01 57.90
CA GLN A 203 -24.57 -4.54 57.34
C GLN A 203 -25.13 -3.38 56.47
N GLY A 204 -25.85 -3.67 55.37
CA GLY A 204 -26.80 -2.74 54.73
C GLY A 204 -26.18 -1.54 53.98
N GLY A 205 -26.66 -1.06 52.85
CA GLY A 205 -27.84 -1.34 52.05
C GLY A 205 -27.99 -0.24 50.99
N LEU A 206 -28.40 -0.65 49.79
CA LEU A 206 -29.30 0.00 48.82
C LEU A 206 -29.18 1.52 48.53
N GLY A 207 -28.99 1.86 47.24
CA GLY A 207 -29.40 3.16 46.68
C GLY A 207 -28.77 3.52 45.31
N PRO A 208 -29.55 3.67 44.21
CA PRO A 208 -29.08 3.94 42.83
C PRO A 208 -29.10 5.46 42.47
N PRO A 209 -28.77 5.88 41.22
CA PRO A 209 -28.21 7.20 40.89
C PRO A 209 -29.23 8.20 40.31
N PRO A 210 -28.81 9.45 40.03
CA PRO A 210 -29.28 10.20 38.86
C PRO A 210 -28.10 10.86 38.10
N GLY A 211 -28.15 11.29 36.85
CA GLY A 211 -29.24 11.61 35.93
C GLY A 211 -28.78 12.79 35.07
N LEU A 212 -28.58 12.57 33.78
CA LEU A 212 -28.37 13.60 32.74
C LEU A 212 -29.72 14.23 32.37
N HIS A 213 -29.77 15.52 32.00
CA HIS A 213 -30.48 16.07 30.81
C HIS A 213 -30.47 17.64 30.74
N PRO A 214 -30.83 18.27 29.59
CA PRO A 214 -30.03 19.31 28.91
C PRO A 214 -30.76 20.66 28.67
N ALA A 215 -30.09 21.63 28.03
CA ALA A 215 -30.70 22.70 27.21
C ALA A 215 -29.66 23.47 26.36
N GLY A 216 -29.94 23.71 25.08
CA GLY A 216 -29.37 24.84 24.29
C GLY A 216 -30.41 25.99 24.22
N PRO A 217 -30.47 26.85 23.17
CA PRO A 217 -29.46 27.44 22.29
C PRO A 217 -29.55 29.00 22.27
N GLN A 218 -28.75 29.69 21.42
CA GLN A 218 -28.75 31.13 20.98
C GLN A 218 -27.32 31.73 21.12
N GLU A 219 -26.77 32.65 20.33
CA GLU A 219 -27.17 33.39 19.12
C GLU A 219 -25.88 33.94 18.44
N ALA A 220 -26.04 34.50 17.24
CA ALA A 220 -24.99 35.01 16.35
C ALA A 220 -24.29 36.30 16.82
N ASN A 221 -23.06 36.54 16.33
CA ASN A 221 -22.63 37.88 15.89
C ASN A 221 -21.42 37.85 14.95
N ALA A 222 -21.44 38.76 13.99
CA ALA A 222 -20.52 38.91 12.85
C ALA A 222 -19.46 40.00 13.07
N LEU A 223 -18.52 40.07 12.11
CA LEU A 223 -17.54 41.15 11.80
C LEU A 223 -16.29 41.18 12.73
N THR A 224 -15.04 41.36 12.27
CA THR A 224 -14.56 42.22 11.17
C THR A 224 -13.12 41.85 10.75
N CYS A 225 -12.79 42.12 9.48
CA CYS A 225 -11.44 42.17 8.90
C CYS A 225 -10.52 43.16 9.63
N ALA A 226 -9.23 42.81 9.76
CA ALA A 226 -8.16 43.79 10.00
C ALA A 226 -6.95 43.48 9.10
N THR A 227 -6.76 44.39 8.14
CA THR A 227 -5.60 44.58 7.28
C THR A 227 -4.41 45.08 8.11
N LEU A 228 -3.22 44.50 7.92
CA LEU A 228 -1.96 45.14 8.31
C LEU A 228 -0.92 44.95 7.19
N SER A 229 -0.76 46.00 6.40
CA SER A 229 0.49 46.33 5.72
C SER A 229 1.33 47.18 6.67
N ILE A 230 2.66 47.07 6.62
CA ILE A 230 3.64 48.18 6.55
C ILE A 230 5.08 47.63 6.65
N THR A 231 5.79 47.80 5.53
CA THR A 231 7.21 48.19 5.31
C THR A 231 8.36 47.51 6.06
N GLY A 232 9.19 46.80 5.27
CA GLY A 232 10.49 47.29 4.78
C GLY A 232 11.61 47.58 5.79
N SER A 233 12.69 46.79 5.71
CA SER A 233 14.04 47.31 5.97
C SER A 233 15.11 46.50 5.20
N LYS A 234 15.90 47.23 4.42
CA LYS A 234 17.06 46.75 3.64
C LYS A 234 18.22 46.46 4.57
N ARG A 235 18.93 45.34 4.38
CA ARG A 235 20.37 45.25 4.70
C ARG A 235 21.12 44.49 3.61
N HIS A 236 22.08 45.20 3.02
CA HIS A 236 23.13 44.69 2.18
C HIS A 236 24.07 43.79 2.98
N SER A 237 24.52 42.67 2.41
CA SER A 237 25.84 42.12 2.68
C SER A 237 26.50 41.67 1.38
N ARG A 238 27.77 42.00 1.30
CA ARG A 238 28.66 42.06 0.15
C ARG A 238 29.47 40.77 0.12
N VAL A 239 29.38 40.00 -0.95
CA VAL A 239 30.24 38.82 -1.18
C VAL A 239 31.51 39.28 -1.87
N GLN A 240 32.66 38.97 -1.27
CA GLN A 240 33.99 39.21 -1.86
C GLN A 240 34.35 38.05 -2.80
N HIS A 241 34.78 38.41 -4.01
CA HIS A 241 35.47 37.54 -4.95
C HIS A 241 36.93 37.33 -4.51
N GLY A 242 37.38 36.07 -4.50
CA GLY A 242 38.79 35.71 -4.51
C GLY A 242 39.12 35.05 -5.84
N ALA A 243 39.87 35.74 -6.69
CA ALA A 243 40.47 35.23 -7.91
C ALA A 243 41.95 34.96 -7.66
N LEU A 244 42.47 33.82 -8.11
CA LEU A 244 43.90 33.62 -8.36
C LEU A 244 44.12 32.75 -9.61
N ALA A 245 44.67 33.39 -10.65
CA ALA A 245 45.50 32.78 -11.68
C ALA A 245 46.72 32.11 -11.00
N GLY A 246 47.33 31.02 -11.46
CA GLY A 246 47.70 30.64 -12.81
C GLY A 246 49.23 30.62 -12.87
N VAL A 247 49.86 29.43 -13.00
CA VAL A 247 51.26 29.29 -13.41
C VAL A 247 51.41 28.01 -14.22
N ALA A 248 51.78 28.18 -15.50
CA ALA A 248 52.26 27.11 -16.36
C ALA A 248 53.79 27.00 -16.23
N SER A 249 54.31 25.78 -16.28
CA SER A 249 55.73 25.49 -16.47
C SER A 249 55.89 24.19 -17.24
N SER A 250 56.58 24.29 -18.38
CA SER A 250 56.92 23.23 -19.32
C SER A 250 58.19 22.48 -18.90
N SER A 251 58.23 21.15 -19.07
CA SER A 251 59.47 20.44 -19.44
C SER A 251 59.16 19.12 -20.15
N LYS A 252 60.02 18.77 -21.11
CA LYS A 252 59.88 17.72 -22.13
C LYS A 252 60.36 16.34 -21.65
N ALA A 253 59.69 15.32 -22.18
CA ALA A 253 60.18 14.04 -22.70
C ALA A 253 60.87 13.03 -21.77
N GLY A 254 60.23 11.87 -21.63
CA GLY A 254 60.82 10.60 -21.23
C GLY A 254 59.78 9.49 -21.40
N GLY A 255 59.91 8.70 -22.47
CA GLY A 255 58.97 7.61 -22.78
C GLY A 255 59.03 6.49 -21.74
N SER A 256 57.86 6.08 -21.28
CA SER A 256 57.62 4.76 -20.71
C SER A 256 56.15 4.43 -20.97
N VAL A 257 55.92 3.45 -21.83
CA VAL A 257 54.60 2.88 -22.06
C VAL A 257 54.26 2.06 -20.83
N THR A 258 53.55 2.68 -19.89
CA THR A 258 52.78 1.95 -18.90
C THR A 258 51.32 2.06 -19.31
N HIS A 259 50.69 0.91 -19.56
CA HIS A 259 49.25 0.80 -19.62
C HIS A 259 48.70 1.21 -18.26
N ALA A 260 48.45 2.51 -18.08
CA ALA A 260 47.52 2.98 -17.09
C ALA A 260 46.14 2.54 -17.59
N GLU A 261 45.65 1.43 -17.06
CA GLU A 261 44.22 1.19 -16.98
C GLU A 261 43.63 2.42 -16.32
N GLY A 262 43.12 3.33 -17.17
CA GLY A 262 42.23 4.37 -16.71
C GLY A 262 41.09 3.64 -16.03
N ILE A 263 41.04 3.76 -14.70
CA ILE A 263 39.80 3.59 -13.98
C ILE A 263 38.89 4.64 -14.59
N VAL A 264 38.09 4.24 -15.57
CA VAL A 264 36.88 4.93 -15.93
C VAL A 264 36.12 4.98 -14.61
N GLU A 265 36.04 6.14 -13.97
CA GLU A 265 35.03 6.36 -12.94
C GLU A 265 33.72 5.99 -13.63
N THR A 266 33.23 4.78 -13.34
CA THR A 266 31.89 4.36 -13.71
C THR A 266 31.00 5.40 -13.05
N GLY A 267 30.51 6.36 -13.83
CA GLY A 267 29.81 7.53 -13.33
C GLY A 267 28.74 7.05 -12.36
N SER A 268 28.99 7.24 -11.07
CA SER A 268 28.13 6.68 -10.04
C SER A 268 26.76 7.30 -10.22
N VAL A 269 25.76 6.45 -10.47
CA VAL A 269 24.37 6.86 -10.68
C VAL A 269 23.98 7.74 -9.50
N GLU A 270 23.68 9.00 -9.77
CA GLU A 270 23.43 9.99 -8.72
C GLU A 270 22.01 9.88 -8.17
N TRP A 271 21.04 9.60 -9.04
CA TRP A 271 19.63 9.63 -8.70
C TRP A 271 19.05 8.22 -8.62
N ARG A 272 18.17 8.00 -7.65
CA ARG A 272 17.34 6.80 -7.56
C ARG A 272 15.88 7.20 -7.44
N LEU A 273 15.03 6.61 -8.27
CA LEU A 273 13.58 6.73 -8.19
C LEU A 273 13.02 5.42 -7.66
N VAL A 274 12.32 5.46 -6.53
CA VAL A 274 11.63 4.31 -5.94
C VAL A 274 10.13 4.41 -6.21
N TYR A 275 9.58 3.47 -6.96
CA TYR A 275 8.15 3.40 -7.29
C TYR A 275 7.68 1.94 -7.47
N TRP A 276 6.37 1.72 -7.55
CA TRP A 276 5.80 0.38 -7.75
C TRP A 276 6.14 -0.19 -9.15
N PRO A 277 6.30 -1.53 -9.26
CA PRO A 277 6.39 -2.22 -10.55
C PRO A 277 5.02 -2.52 -11.15
N GLY A 278 4.99 -2.83 -12.45
CA GLY A 278 3.85 -3.39 -13.16
C GLY A 278 2.97 -2.36 -13.86
N PHE A 279 3.18 -1.05 -13.63
CA PHE A 279 2.42 0.03 -14.24
C PHE A 279 3.21 1.36 -14.22
N PRO A 280 2.86 2.35 -15.06
CA PRO A 280 3.56 3.63 -15.11
C PRO A 280 3.29 4.45 -13.84
N GLY A 281 2.00 4.66 -13.55
CA GLY A 281 1.50 5.38 -12.40
C GLY A 281 2.06 6.78 -12.24
N ARG A 282 2.17 7.20 -10.98
CA ARG A 282 2.71 8.51 -10.58
C ARG A 282 4.23 8.62 -10.71
N GLY A 283 4.93 7.49 -10.90
CA GLY A 283 6.37 7.46 -11.13
C GLY A 283 6.74 7.90 -12.55
N GLU A 284 5.86 7.67 -13.53
CA GLU A 284 6.15 7.93 -14.94
C GLU A 284 6.39 9.41 -15.25
N PHE A 285 5.64 10.29 -14.58
CA PHE A 285 5.85 11.73 -14.65
C PHE A 285 7.31 12.12 -14.40
N ILE A 286 7.99 11.40 -13.49
CA ILE A 286 9.39 11.64 -13.11
C ILE A 286 10.34 10.94 -14.08
N ARG A 287 10.02 9.71 -14.52
CA ARG A 287 10.84 8.98 -15.50
C ARG A 287 11.02 9.76 -16.79
N LEU A 288 9.94 10.36 -17.30
CA LEU A 288 9.96 11.18 -18.51
C LEU A 288 10.95 12.35 -18.40
N MET A 289 11.16 12.91 -17.21
CA MET A 289 12.16 13.98 -17.01
C MET A 289 13.58 13.44 -17.16
N PHE A 290 13.91 12.32 -16.51
CA PHE A 290 15.22 11.69 -16.62
C PHE A 290 15.54 11.25 -18.05
N GLU A 291 14.55 10.67 -18.73
CA GLU A 291 14.70 10.19 -20.11
C GLU A 291 14.88 11.37 -21.08
N GLU A 292 14.08 12.43 -20.94
CA GLU A 292 14.23 13.65 -21.74
C GLU A 292 15.60 14.32 -21.52
N THR A 293 16.10 14.37 -20.29
CA THR A 293 17.43 14.94 -19.99
C THR A 293 18.58 13.98 -20.24
N ALA A 294 18.31 12.73 -20.60
CA ALA A 294 19.31 11.65 -20.66
C ALA A 294 20.16 11.57 -19.38
N THR A 295 19.57 11.88 -18.23
CA THR A 295 20.25 11.81 -16.94
C THR A 295 20.17 10.36 -16.43
N PRO A 296 21.32 9.69 -16.21
CA PRO A 296 21.31 8.34 -15.65
C PRO A 296 20.67 8.33 -14.25
N PHE A 297 19.75 7.39 -14.03
CA PHE A 297 19.12 7.17 -12.73
C PHE A 297 18.86 5.68 -12.51
N GLN A 298 18.79 5.29 -11.24
CA GLN A 298 18.36 3.96 -10.83
C GLN A 298 16.84 3.94 -10.70
N ASP A 299 16.16 3.27 -11.62
CA ASP A 299 14.71 3.03 -11.55
C ASP A 299 14.41 1.80 -10.69
N ASP A 300 14.27 2.03 -9.39
CA ASP A 300 13.97 0.97 -8.44
C ASP A 300 12.47 0.72 -8.36
N ARG A 301 12.06 -0.37 -9.01
CA ARG A 301 10.67 -0.84 -9.06
C ARG A 301 10.37 -1.91 -8.01
N SER A 302 11.15 -2.00 -6.93
CA SER A 302 10.97 -3.01 -5.90
C SER A 302 9.88 -2.65 -4.91
N ALA A 303 8.90 -3.54 -4.77
CA ALA A 303 7.91 -3.48 -3.70
C ALA A 303 8.56 -3.45 -2.30
N ALA A 304 9.71 -4.12 -2.12
CA ALA A 304 10.45 -4.08 -0.87
C ALA A 304 11.04 -2.69 -0.61
N SER A 305 11.64 -2.06 -1.63
CA SER A 305 12.18 -0.70 -1.53
C SER A 305 11.10 0.32 -1.23
N VAL A 306 9.95 0.24 -1.92
CA VAL A 306 8.80 1.12 -1.63
C VAL A 306 8.37 0.98 -0.17
N LYS A 307 8.23 -0.25 0.34
CA LYS A 307 7.86 -0.49 1.74
C LYS A 307 8.92 0.01 2.73
N SER A 308 10.21 -0.13 2.44
CA SER A 308 11.27 0.34 3.37
C SER A 308 11.42 1.87 3.39
N MET A 309 11.12 2.53 2.28
CA MET A 309 11.37 3.96 2.07
C MET A 309 10.18 4.85 2.37
N THR A 310 9.00 4.27 2.59
CA THR A 310 7.78 5.01 2.84
C THR A 310 7.25 4.71 4.24
N MET A 311 6.39 5.59 4.75
CA MET A 311 5.68 5.38 6.01
C MET A 311 4.71 4.18 5.96
N SER A 312 4.57 3.52 4.81
CA SER A 312 3.90 2.21 4.68
C SER A 312 4.71 1.06 5.32
N GLY A 313 5.99 1.28 5.61
CA GLY A 313 6.89 0.35 6.28
C GLY A 313 6.78 0.35 7.81
N ARG A 314 7.25 -0.73 8.44
CA ARG A 314 7.38 -0.83 9.92
C ARG A 314 8.72 -0.29 10.44
N THR A 315 9.60 0.14 9.55
CA THR A 315 10.91 0.73 9.84
C THR A 315 10.79 2.24 9.77
N ALA A 316 11.40 2.95 10.74
CA ALA A 316 11.50 4.41 10.65
C ALA A 316 12.26 4.78 9.37
N PRO A 317 11.76 5.70 8.54
CA PRO A 317 12.48 6.14 7.34
C PRO A 317 13.84 6.73 7.72
N SER A 318 14.89 6.42 6.97
CA SER A 318 16.15 7.16 7.04
C SER A 318 16.01 8.47 6.24
N GLY A 319 16.30 9.62 6.86
CA GLY A 319 16.18 10.93 6.21
C GLY A 319 14.80 11.58 6.39
N TYR A 320 14.44 12.51 5.48
CA TYR A 320 13.15 13.20 5.56
C TYR A 320 12.01 12.22 5.25
N PRO A 321 10.94 12.19 6.07
CA PRO A 321 9.90 11.16 5.95
C PRO A 321 9.11 11.30 4.65
N CYS A 322 8.89 10.18 3.97
CA CYS A 322 8.05 10.09 2.78
C CYS A 322 6.82 9.23 3.08
N LEU A 323 5.60 9.76 2.95
CA LEU A 323 4.38 9.02 3.26
C LEU A 323 4.18 7.81 2.32
N ALA A 324 4.37 8.05 1.02
CA ALA A 324 4.13 7.09 -0.04
C ALA A 324 5.11 7.32 -1.22
N SER A 325 5.21 6.35 -2.12
CA SER A 325 5.93 6.48 -3.38
C SER A 325 5.19 7.43 -4.35
N PRO A 326 5.87 8.08 -5.31
CA PRO A 326 7.30 7.97 -5.61
C PRO A 326 8.20 8.62 -4.56
N VAL A 327 9.39 8.05 -4.39
CA VAL A 327 10.47 8.63 -3.59
C VAL A 327 11.68 8.86 -4.49
N LEU A 328 12.15 10.11 -4.54
CA LEU A 328 13.42 10.46 -5.17
C LEU A 328 14.52 10.43 -4.11
N GLN A 329 15.67 9.83 -4.43
CA GLN A 329 16.89 9.93 -3.64
C GLN A 329 18.05 10.47 -4.46
N ASN A 330 18.89 11.29 -3.83
CA ASN A 330 20.24 11.56 -4.29
C ASN A 330 21.20 10.62 -3.53
N LEU A 331 21.80 9.66 -4.24
CA LEU A 331 22.68 8.64 -3.67
C LEU A 331 24.02 9.20 -3.19
N ARG A 332 24.40 10.41 -3.62
CA ARG A 332 25.64 11.07 -3.19
C ARG A 332 25.47 11.84 -1.88
N THR A 333 24.33 12.49 -1.69
CA THR A 333 24.09 13.35 -0.52
C THR A 333 23.21 12.70 0.56
N GLY A 334 22.54 11.59 0.22
CA GLY A 334 21.54 10.97 1.10
C GLY A 334 20.21 11.74 1.17
N PHE A 335 20.05 12.80 0.37
CA PHE A 335 18.79 13.54 0.24
C PHE A 335 17.67 12.62 -0.25
N SER A 336 16.48 12.76 0.34
CA SER A 336 15.27 12.06 -0.08
C SER A 336 14.05 12.99 -0.04
N MET A 337 13.12 12.79 -0.98
CA MET A 337 11.83 13.47 -0.97
C MET A 337 10.73 12.63 -1.65
N GLY A 338 9.49 12.85 -1.21
CA GLY A 338 8.29 12.28 -1.84
C GLY A 338 7.47 13.34 -2.58
N GLN A 339 6.25 12.97 -2.99
CA GLN A 339 5.29 13.77 -3.76
C GLN A 339 5.72 14.06 -5.21
N THR A 340 4.99 13.50 -6.17
CA THR A 340 5.31 13.58 -7.61
C THR A 340 5.56 15.00 -8.09
N MET A 341 4.62 15.93 -7.87
CA MET A 341 4.75 17.29 -8.39
C MET A 341 5.87 18.08 -7.71
N ALA A 342 6.13 17.80 -6.43
CA ALA A 342 7.28 18.38 -5.73
C ALA A 342 8.60 17.87 -6.29
N ILE A 343 8.70 16.55 -6.54
CA ILE A 343 9.86 15.92 -7.17
C ILE A 343 10.09 16.52 -8.56
N MET A 344 9.04 16.62 -9.39
CA MET A 344 9.17 17.19 -10.73
C MET A 344 9.71 18.63 -10.69
N ARG A 345 9.16 19.49 -9.84
CA ARG A 345 9.66 20.87 -9.68
C ARG A 345 11.12 20.91 -9.24
N TYR A 346 11.50 20.06 -8.29
CA TYR A 346 12.87 19.96 -7.82
C TYR A 346 13.80 19.52 -8.96
N LEU A 347 13.46 18.46 -9.68
CA LEU A 347 14.25 17.97 -10.81
C LEU A 347 14.29 18.95 -11.98
N ALA A 348 13.23 19.71 -12.24
CA ALA A 348 13.23 20.72 -13.30
C ALA A 348 14.32 21.77 -13.10
N LYS A 349 14.66 22.07 -11.84
CA LYS A 349 15.74 22.99 -11.44
C LYS A 349 17.12 22.34 -11.49
N ASN A 350 17.21 21.05 -11.15
CA ASN A 350 18.48 20.38 -10.87
C ASN A 350 18.99 19.50 -12.02
N LEU A 351 18.14 19.12 -12.97
CA LEU A 351 18.54 18.33 -14.12
C LEU A 351 18.93 19.23 -15.30
N ASP A 352 20.01 18.85 -15.98
CA ASP A 352 20.42 19.42 -17.28
C ASP A 352 20.44 20.95 -17.30
N GLY A 353 21.09 21.54 -16.29
CA GLY A 353 21.23 23.00 -16.16
C GLY A 353 19.93 23.75 -15.87
N GLY A 354 18.88 23.06 -15.41
CA GLY A 354 17.59 23.67 -15.11
C GLY A 354 16.73 23.94 -16.35
N ARG A 355 17.06 23.36 -17.50
CA ARG A 355 16.41 23.70 -18.78
C ARG A 355 14.92 23.39 -18.85
N LEU A 356 14.42 22.50 -17.98
CA LEU A 356 13.00 22.13 -17.92
C LEU A 356 12.18 23.10 -17.05
N LEU A 357 12.83 24.02 -16.34
CA LEU A 357 12.18 25.00 -15.48
C LEU A 357 11.74 26.23 -16.29
N PRO A 358 10.49 26.69 -16.15
CA PRO A 358 10.10 28.01 -16.65
C PRO A 358 10.96 29.14 -16.08
N LYS A 359 11.25 30.15 -16.90
CA LYS A 359 12.32 31.13 -16.62
C LYS A 359 11.98 32.15 -15.54
N THR A 360 10.72 32.55 -15.43
CA THR A 360 10.29 33.61 -14.50
C THR A 360 9.57 33.01 -13.30
N ASP A 361 9.58 33.72 -12.17
CA ASP A 361 8.87 33.29 -10.97
C ASP A 361 7.35 33.19 -11.20
N VAL A 362 6.79 34.06 -12.05
CA VAL A 362 5.37 34.03 -12.44
C VAL A 362 5.07 32.78 -13.27
N ASP A 363 5.91 32.45 -14.24
CA ASP A 363 5.74 31.22 -15.04
C ASP A 363 5.89 29.97 -14.17
N GLN A 364 6.82 29.97 -13.20
CA GLN A 364 6.95 28.88 -12.25
C GLN A 364 5.70 28.73 -11.37
N ALA A 365 5.09 29.83 -10.92
CA ALA A 365 3.84 29.78 -10.16
C ALA A 365 2.66 29.24 -11.00
N HIS A 366 2.57 29.64 -12.27
CA HIS A 366 1.57 29.09 -13.19
C HIS A 366 1.84 27.62 -13.53
N ALA A 367 3.10 27.22 -13.65
CA ALA A 367 3.48 25.83 -13.84
C ALA A 367 3.03 24.97 -12.64
N ASP A 368 3.24 25.47 -11.43
CA ASP A 368 2.79 24.83 -10.20
C ASP A 368 1.26 24.68 -10.17
N MET A 369 0.53 25.72 -10.55
CA MET A 369 -0.94 25.68 -10.67
C MET A 369 -1.38 24.56 -11.63
N ILE A 370 -0.76 24.46 -12.80
CA ILE A 370 -1.11 23.45 -13.81
C ILE A 370 -0.81 22.04 -13.30
N VAL A 371 0.40 21.77 -12.81
CA VAL A 371 0.78 20.41 -12.41
C VAL A 371 0.08 19.93 -11.13
N CYS A 372 -0.26 20.84 -10.21
CA CYS A 372 -1.11 20.52 -9.07
C CYS A 372 -2.53 20.18 -9.54
N GLY A 373 -3.09 20.92 -10.50
CA GLY A 373 -4.38 20.57 -11.11
C GLY A 373 -4.37 19.22 -11.84
N VAL A 374 -3.27 18.87 -12.51
CA VAL A 374 -3.07 17.53 -13.07
C VAL A 374 -3.09 16.46 -11.96
N ALA A 375 -2.44 16.71 -10.83
CA ALA A 375 -2.46 15.79 -9.69
C ALA A 375 -3.88 15.60 -9.13
N ASP A 376 -4.68 16.66 -9.07
CA ASP A 376 -6.09 16.60 -8.64
C ASP A 376 -6.92 15.75 -9.61
N LEU A 377 -6.80 15.98 -10.92
CA LEU A 377 -7.51 15.18 -11.94
C LEU A 377 -7.13 13.70 -11.90
N VAL A 378 -5.85 13.41 -11.64
CA VAL A 378 -5.35 12.04 -11.45
C VAL A 378 -5.99 11.40 -10.22
N GLU A 379 -6.09 12.12 -9.10
CA GLU A 379 -6.72 11.61 -7.87
C GLU A 379 -8.22 11.40 -8.06
N GLU A 380 -8.92 12.35 -8.69
CA GLU A 380 -10.34 12.20 -9.03
C GLU A 380 -10.59 10.96 -9.91
N GLY A 381 -9.68 10.70 -10.86
CA GLY A 381 -9.74 9.51 -11.70
C GLY A 381 -9.45 8.23 -10.92
N HIS A 382 -8.45 8.23 -10.05
CA HIS A 382 -8.19 7.09 -9.17
C HIS A 382 -9.42 6.78 -8.30
N ALA A 383 -10.05 7.79 -7.72
CA ALA A 383 -11.27 7.63 -6.93
C ALA A 383 -12.46 7.11 -7.77
N ALA A 384 -12.56 7.49 -9.05
CA ALA A 384 -13.59 6.97 -9.94
C ALA A 384 -13.42 5.48 -10.26
N TRP A 385 -12.18 5.01 -10.40
CA TRP A 385 -11.87 3.58 -10.59
C TRP A 385 -11.85 2.80 -9.27
N HIS A 386 -11.69 3.47 -8.13
CA HIS A 386 -11.66 2.85 -6.81
C HIS A 386 -12.66 3.49 -5.83
N PRO A 387 -13.97 3.46 -6.13
CA PRO A 387 -14.96 4.24 -5.39
C PRO A 387 -15.43 3.60 -4.07
N VAL A 388 -15.06 2.35 -3.81
CA VAL A 388 -15.44 1.63 -2.59
C VAL A 388 -14.33 1.76 -1.55
N ASP A 389 -13.11 1.41 -1.94
CA ASP A 389 -11.92 1.51 -1.09
C ASP A 389 -10.68 1.71 -1.98
N SER A 390 -10.10 2.90 -1.91
CA SER A 390 -8.92 3.30 -2.68
C SER A 390 -7.65 2.55 -2.31
N MET A 391 -7.63 1.84 -1.17
CA MET A 391 -6.52 0.99 -0.73
C MET A 391 -6.66 -0.47 -1.15
N ARG A 392 -7.82 -0.88 -1.68
CA ARG A 392 -8.05 -2.24 -2.18
C ARG A 392 -7.81 -2.35 -3.69
N SER A 393 -7.71 -3.60 -4.13
CA SER A 393 -7.43 -3.92 -5.54
C SER A 393 -8.50 -3.37 -6.49
N ALA A 394 -8.14 -3.20 -7.76
CA ALA A 394 -9.09 -2.82 -8.80
C ALA A 394 -10.27 -3.80 -8.87
N ALA A 395 -10.03 -5.11 -8.72
CA ALA A 395 -11.07 -6.14 -8.72
C ALA A 395 -12.10 -5.93 -7.61
N PHE A 396 -11.68 -5.55 -6.40
CA PHE A 396 -12.61 -5.26 -5.29
C PHE A 396 -13.52 -4.07 -5.57
N ASN A 397 -13.02 -3.11 -6.34
CA ASN A 397 -13.75 -1.89 -6.66
C ASN A 397 -14.67 -2.03 -7.87
N ARG A 398 -14.60 -3.14 -8.63
CA ARG A 398 -15.43 -3.35 -9.83
C ARG A 398 -16.91 -3.48 -9.48
N GLY A 399 -17.75 -2.91 -10.33
CA GLY A 399 -19.20 -3.05 -10.25
C GLY A 399 -19.94 -1.77 -10.60
N PRO A 400 -21.27 -1.74 -10.41
CA PRO A 400 -22.12 -0.64 -10.88
C PRO A 400 -21.74 0.74 -10.32
N GLN A 401 -21.18 0.79 -9.10
CA GLN A 401 -20.70 2.04 -8.51
C GLN A 401 -19.49 2.59 -9.27
N GLN A 402 -18.54 1.73 -9.65
CA GLN A 402 -17.39 2.12 -10.47
C GLN A 402 -17.84 2.64 -11.83
N ASP A 403 -18.72 1.91 -12.51
CA ASP A 403 -19.24 2.32 -13.82
C ASP A 403 -19.90 3.71 -13.76
N ALA A 404 -20.69 3.96 -12.71
CA ALA A 404 -21.33 5.25 -12.49
C ALA A 404 -20.31 6.37 -12.22
N GLN A 405 -19.29 6.11 -11.40
CA GLN A 405 -18.26 7.11 -11.09
C GLN A 405 -17.35 7.40 -12.28
N ILE A 406 -16.95 6.38 -13.04
CA ILE A 406 -16.21 6.54 -14.31
C ILE A 406 -17.01 7.39 -15.28
N LYS A 407 -18.31 7.12 -15.44
CA LYS A 407 -19.18 7.92 -16.31
C LYS A 407 -19.27 9.39 -15.87
N LEU A 408 -19.37 9.65 -14.57
CA LEU A 408 -19.40 11.02 -14.02
C LEU A 408 -18.06 11.73 -14.23
N TYR A 409 -16.95 11.04 -13.99
CA TYR A 409 -15.60 11.54 -14.22
C TYR A 409 -15.39 11.92 -15.69
N ALA A 410 -15.69 10.99 -16.61
CA ALA A 410 -15.53 11.17 -18.05
C ALA A 410 -16.44 12.29 -18.61
N SER A 411 -17.70 12.36 -18.16
CA SER A 411 -18.66 13.35 -18.70
C SER A 411 -18.59 14.73 -18.06
N ARG A 412 -18.03 14.87 -16.85
CA ARG A 412 -18.01 16.14 -16.10
C ARG A 412 -16.62 16.68 -15.84
N ARG A 413 -15.70 15.83 -15.38
CA ARG A 413 -14.40 16.28 -14.87
C ARG A 413 -13.37 16.39 -15.99
N VAL A 414 -13.23 15.34 -16.79
CA VAL A 414 -12.27 15.32 -17.92
C VAL A 414 -12.48 16.50 -18.88
N PRO A 415 -13.71 16.84 -19.35
CA PRO A 415 -13.89 17.92 -20.31
C PRO A 415 -13.52 19.29 -19.74
N LYS A 416 -13.83 19.52 -18.44
CA LYS A 416 -13.50 20.78 -17.76
C LYS A 416 -11.98 20.96 -17.65
N TRP A 417 -11.27 19.92 -17.24
CA TRP A 417 -9.82 19.97 -17.11
C TRP A 417 -9.11 20.06 -18.46
N LEU A 418 -9.57 19.33 -19.49
CA LEU A 418 -9.03 19.44 -20.84
C LEU A 418 -9.25 20.85 -21.43
N ALA A 419 -10.42 21.46 -21.21
CA ALA A 419 -10.67 22.84 -21.63
C ALA A 419 -9.74 23.84 -20.92
N PHE A 420 -9.55 23.69 -19.61
CA PHE A 420 -8.59 24.50 -18.85
C PHE A 420 -7.16 24.36 -19.38
N LEU A 421 -6.68 23.13 -19.58
CA LEU A 421 -5.32 22.87 -20.08
C LEU A 421 -5.12 23.41 -21.50
N GLU A 422 -6.12 23.29 -22.37
CA GLU A 422 -6.10 23.86 -23.71
C GLU A 422 -5.99 25.39 -23.64
N SER A 423 -6.78 26.07 -22.80
CA SER A 423 -6.69 27.52 -22.59
C SER A 423 -5.37 27.94 -21.96
N ALA A 424 -4.83 27.16 -21.02
CA ALA A 424 -3.54 27.44 -20.39
C ALA A 424 -2.38 27.33 -21.39
N LEU A 425 -2.42 26.35 -22.31
CA LEU A 425 -1.45 26.24 -23.41
C LEU A 425 -1.53 27.45 -24.36
N GLN A 426 -2.75 27.92 -24.65
CA GLN A 426 -3.00 29.07 -25.52
C GLN A 426 -2.58 30.41 -24.90
N ALA A 427 -2.52 30.48 -23.57
CA ALA A 427 -2.13 31.69 -22.86
C ALA A 427 -0.63 32.00 -22.98
N ASN A 428 0.18 31.08 -23.51
CA ASN A 428 1.62 31.29 -23.67
C ASN A 428 1.92 32.36 -24.75
N PRO A 429 2.51 33.52 -24.40
CA PRO A 429 2.77 34.59 -25.35
C PRO A 429 3.85 34.24 -26.38
N ALA A 430 4.66 33.21 -26.13
CA ALA A 430 5.71 32.74 -27.05
C ALA A 430 5.18 31.76 -28.13
N GLY A 431 3.86 31.54 -28.17
CA GLY A 431 3.19 30.65 -29.10
C GLY A 431 2.65 29.38 -28.43
N GLU A 432 2.00 28.55 -29.23
CA GLU A 432 1.13 27.47 -28.72
C GLU A 432 1.82 26.09 -28.78
N GLY A 433 3.15 26.09 -28.84
CA GLY A 433 3.97 24.89 -28.94
C GLY A 433 4.25 24.21 -27.60
N TYR A 434 4.31 24.97 -26.52
CA TYR A 434 4.59 24.50 -25.16
C TYR A 434 3.83 25.37 -24.17
N PHE A 435 3.66 24.92 -22.92
CA PHE A 435 2.97 25.70 -21.89
C PHE A 435 3.71 26.99 -21.51
N PHE A 436 5.05 27.00 -21.59
CA PHE A 436 5.86 28.15 -21.21
C PHE A 436 6.99 28.39 -22.21
N GLY A 437 7.10 29.62 -22.70
CA GLY A 437 8.16 29.99 -23.64
C GLY A 437 8.12 29.19 -24.94
N ASN A 438 9.26 29.02 -25.59
CA ASN A 438 9.37 28.32 -26.87
C ASN A 438 10.09 26.95 -26.76
N GLN A 439 10.25 26.43 -25.55
CA GLN A 439 10.96 25.19 -25.27
C GLN A 439 10.16 24.29 -24.34
N LEU A 440 10.44 22.99 -24.40
CA LEU A 440 9.83 22.00 -23.52
C LEU A 440 10.17 22.28 -22.05
N SER A 441 9.14 22.29 -21.20
CA SER A 441 9.25 22.33 -19.74
C SER A 441 8.77 21.02 -19.10
N TYR A 442 8.96 20.89 -17.80
CA TYR A 442 8.44 19.75 -17.04
C TYR A 442 6.90 19.68 -17.06
N VAL A 443 6.21 20.79 -17.33
CA VAL A 443 4.74 20.87 -17.44
C VAL A 443 4.25 20.16 -18.68
N ASP A 444 4.97 20.30 -19.80
CA ASP A 444 4.64 19.63 -21.06
C ASP A 444 4.77 18.12 -20.93
N LEU A 445 5.82 17.64 -20.25
CA LEU A 445 6.00 16.21 -19.92
C LEU A 445 4.91 15.70 -18.97
N CYS A 446 4.50 16.53 -18.00
CA CYS A 446 3.43 16.20 -17.07
C CYS A 446 2.10 15.99 -17.78
N VAL A 447 1.71 16.98 -18.60
CA VAL A 447 0.46 16.92 -19.36
C VAL A 447 0.52 15.84 -20.43
N PHE A 448 1.68 15.61 -21.07
CA PHE A 448 1.87 14.50 -22.00
C PHE A 448 1.49 13.14 -21.40
N HIS A 449 1.99 12.82 -20.20
CA HIS A 449 1.67 11.56 -19.52
C HIS A 449 0.17 11.45 -19.19
N LEU A 450 -0.43 12.53 -18.68
CA LEU A 450 -1.86 12.60 -18.42
C LEU A 450 -2.68 12.31 -19.70
N LEU A 451 -2.33 12.95 -20.82
CA LEU A 451 -3.06 12.77 -22.09
C LEU A 451 -2.90 11.34 -22.63
N ASN A 452 -1.74 10.71 -22.46
CA ASN A 452 -1.55 9.30 -22.82
C ASN A 452 -2.45 8.38 -22.00
N GLY A 453 -2.53 8.59 -20.69
CA GLY A 453 -3.37 7.78 -19.83
C GLY A 453 -4.87 8.00 -20.08
N LEU A 454 -5.32 9.24 -20.32
CA LEU A 454 -6.69 9.52 -20.75
C LEU A 454 -7.03 8.88 -22.11
N ALA A 455 -6.11 8.97 -23.08
CA ALA A 455 -6.31 8.35 -24.39
C ALA A 455 -6.41 6.82 -24.32
N HIS A 456 -5.67 6.20 -23.39
CA HIS A 456 -5.74 4.77 -23.15
C HIS A 456 -7.04 4.36 -22.42
N GLN A 457 -7.38 5.09 -21.35
CA GLN A 457 -8.43 4.70 -20.42
C GLN A 457 -9.84 5.12 -20.88
N LEU A 458 -9.95 6.26 -21.56
CA LEU A 458 -11.19 6.86 -22.04
C LEU A 458 -11.04 7.20 -23.54
N PRO A 459 -10.78 6.21 -24.41
CA PRO A 459 -10.40 6.47 -25.80
C PRO A 459 -11.48 7.23 -26.57
N GLN A 460 -12.76 6.90 -26.36
CA GLN A 460 -13.86 7.55 -27.07
C GLN A 460 -14.03 9.01 -26.62
N ASP A 461 -14.04 9.28 -25.31
CA ASP A 461 -14.16 10.63 -24.75
C ASP A 461 -12.95 11.50 -25.14
N PHE A 462 -11.74 10.94 -25.08
CA PHE A 462 -10.52 11.65 -25.47
C PHE A 462 -10.50 11.99 -26.96
N GLN A 463 -10.95 11.07 -27.82
CA GLN A 463 -11.07 11.34 -29.25
C GLN A 463 -12.12 12.42 -29.54
N ALA A 464 -13.27 12.39 -28.86
CA ALA A 464 -14.33 13.39 -29.01
C ALA A 464 -13.95 14.79 -28.47
N ALA A 465 -13.01 14.88 -27.52
CA ALA A 465 -12.59 16.14 -26.93
C ALA A 465 -11.99 17.11 -27.98
N ARG A 466 -12.52 18.34 -28.00
CA ARG A 466 -12.08 19.43 -28.88
C ARG A 466 -10.90 20.19 -28.28
N VAL A 467 -9.76 19.52 -28.20
CA VAL A 467 -8.50 20.07 -27.67
C VAL A 467 -7.34 19.86 -28.65
N PRO A 468 -7.41 20.50 -29.83
CA PRO A 468 -6.45 20.26 -30.91
C PRO A 468 -5.01 20.62 -30.52
N LYS A 469 -4.79 21.65 -29.68
CA LYS A 469 -3.43 22.05 -29.30
C LYS A 469 -2.85 21.10 -28.27
N LEU A 470 -3.64 20.57 -27.34
CA LEU A 470 -3.21 19.49 -26.46
C LEU A 470 -2.90 18.20 -27.24
N LYS A 471 -3.70 17.84 -28.26
CA LYS A 471 -3.41 16.69 -29.13
C LYS A 471 -2.10 16.90 -29.90
N ALA A 472 -1.89 18.09 -30.45
CA ALA A 472 -0.62 18.44 -31.11
C ALA A 472 0.57 18.48 -30.14
N LEU A 473 0.38 18.94 -28.90
CA LEU A 473 1.40 18.87 -27.85
C LEU A 473 1.78 17.42 -27.55
N ARG A 474 0.78 16.55 -27.42
CA ARG A 474 1.01 15.12 -27.17
C ARG A 474 1.86 14.49 -28.27
N GLU A 475 1.54 14.76 -29.53
CA GLU A 475 2.32 14.27 -30.68
C GLU A 475 3.74 14.84 -30.70
N ARG A 476 3.88 16.16 -30.47
CA ARG A 476 5.17 16.85 -30.43
C ARG A 476 6.10 16.31 -29.35
N VAL A 477 5.57 16.01 -28.17
CA VAL A 477 6.34 15.42 -27.07
C VAL A 477 6.70 13.96 -27.38
N ALA A 478 5.75 13.18 -27.92
CA ALA A 478 6.01 11.79 -28.34
C ALA A 478 7.10 11.69 -29.41
N SER A 479 7.14 12.64 -30.36
CA SER A 479 8.11 12.63 -31.46
C SER A 479 9.52 13.10 -31.05
N ARG A 480 9.74 13.49 -29.79
CA ARG A 480 11.08 13.87 -29.33
C ARG A 480 11.97 12.63 -29.33
N PRO A 481 13.22 12.69 -29.86
CA PRO A 481 14.03 11.48 -30.05
C PRO A 481 14.21 10.63 -28.79
N ARG A 482 14.45 11.26 -27.63
CA ARG A 482 14.64 10.56 -26.35
C ARG A 482 13.33 9.98 -25.80
N ILE A 483 12.24 10.73 -25.89
CA ILE A 483 10.92 10.26 -25.46
C ILE A 483 10.43 9.11 -26.33
N SER A 484 10.52 9.24 -27.65
CA SER A 484 10.17 8.16 -28.59
C SER A 484 10.98 6.89 -28.30
N SER A 485 12.30 7.02 -28.19
CA SER A 485 13.17 5.88 -27.87
C SER A 485 12.85 5.24 -26.52
N TYR A 486 12.45 6.03 -25.51
CA TYR A 486 12.04 5.52 -24.22
C TYR A 486 10.69 4.78 -24.30
N MET A 487 9.70 5.35 -24.99
CA MET A 487 8.38 4.75 -25.17
C MET A 487 8.42 3.41 -25.91
N ASP A 488 9.35 3.26 -26.85
CA ASP A 488 9.56 2.01 -27.59
C ASP A 488 10.40 0.98 -26.80
N SER A 489 10.94 1.37 -25.64
CA SER A 489 11.80 0.52 -24.83
C SER A 489 11.00 -0.30 -23.80
N PRO A 490 11.52 -1.45 -23.34
CA PRO A 490 10.90 -2.22 -22.26
C PRO A 490 10.90 -1.48 -20.91
N ARG A 491 11.57 -0.33 -20.80
CA ARG A 491 11.49 0.51 -19.60
C ARG A 491 10.13 1.19 -19.49
N CYS A 492 9.49 1.58 -20.60
CA CYS A 492 8.17 2.18 -20.56
C CYS A 492 7.12 1.08 -20.28
N GLN A 493 6.44 1.18 -19.14
CA GLN A 493 5.45 0.18 -18.73
C GLN A 493 4.12 0.43 -19.43
N ALA A 494 3.37 -0.64 -19.71
CA ALA A 494 2.02 -0.52 -20.22
C ALA A 494 1.05 -0.07 -19.12
N PHE A 495 0.06 0.75 -19.48
CA PHE A 495 -1.08 1.04 -18.61
C PHE A 495 -1.86 -0.24 -18.31
N THR A 496 -2.39 -0.36 -17.08
CA THR A 496 -3.15 -1.55 -16.63
C THR A 496 -4.65 -1.39 -16.76
N GLY A 497 -5.12 -0.16 -16.99
CA GLY A 497 -6.55 0.11 -17.21
C GLY A 497 -7.33 0.33 -15.91
N THR A 498 -6.62 0.59 -14.80
CA THR A 498 -7.23 0.75 -13.46
C THR A 498 -7.29 2.21 -13.02
N GLY A 499 -7.24 3.15 -13.96
CA GLY A 499 -7.32 4.58 -13.72
C GLY A 499 -6.53 5.37 -14.77
N PRO A 500 -6.73 6.70 -14.87
CA PRO A 500 -6.24 7.52 -16.00
C PRO A 500 -4.70 7.67 -16.10
N ILE A 501 -3.92 6.98 -15.28
CA ILE A 501 -2.46 6.83 -15.39
C ILE A 501 -1.96 5.45 -14.89
N PHE A 502 -2.87 4.53 -14.55
CA PHE A 502 -2.58 3.27 -13.86
C PHE A 502 -2.76 2.07 -14.78
#